data_AF-A0A1G8BGW8-F1
#
_entry.id   AF-A0A1G8BGW8-F1
#
_cell.length_a   1.000
_cell.length_b   1.000
_cell.length_c   1.000
_cell.angle_alpha   90.00
_cell.angle_beta   90.00
_cell.angle_gamma   90.00
#
_symmetry.space_group_name_H-M   'P 1'
#
loop_
_entity.id
_entity.type
_entity.pdbx_description
1 polymer ?
#
loop_
_entity_poly.entity_id
_entity_poly.type
_entity_poly.pdbx_seq_one_letter_code
_entity_poly.pdbx_strand_id
1 'polypeptide(L)'
;MKRIKFDNLQISWFFISLIVLSLVCIIFGFFEIIQFENPIINRRISAIGYASQSIFFSRMFWYKNYLQWNKKGMFIRINSFFGKSISFKTIESAKLENHILTIYKNDGKSFDFDLSDIEENDSKKLNDIINQYSC
;
A
#
# COMPACT_ATOMS: atom_id res chain seq x y z
N MET A 1 -16.36 -3.96 -16.50
CA MET A 1 -15.68 -4.59 -15.36
C MET A 1 -14.80 -3.55 -14.67
N LYS A 2 -14.66 -3.64 -13.35
CA LYS A 2 -13.84 -2.74 -12.52
C LYS A 2 -12.39 -3.21 -12.52
N ARG A 3 -11.47 -2.26 -12.40
CA ARG A 3 -10.02 -2.49 -12.31
C ARG A 3 -9.53 -2.54 -10.87
N ILE A 4 -8.42 -3.23 -10.62
CA ILE A 4 -7.64 -3.17 -9.38
C ILE A 4 -6.41 -2.28 -9.63
N LYS A 5 -6.17 -1.29 -8.77
CA LYS A 5 -4.90 -0.57 -8.78
C LYS A 5 -3.85 -1.40 -8.04
N PHE A 6 -2.80 -1.79 -8.77
CA PHE A 6 -1.64 -2.51 -8.25
C PHE A 6 -0.52 -1.52 -7.87
N ASP A 7 -0.09 -1.52 -6.60
CA ASP A 7 1.00 -0.72 -6.07
C ASP A 7 2.09 -1.60 -5.44
N ASN A 8 3.20 -1.78 -6.16
CA ASN A 8 4.33 -2.57 -5.67
C ASN A 8 5.25 -1.67 -4.82
N LEU A 9 5.27 -1.90 -3.51
CA LEU A 9 6.15 -1.25 -2.55
C LEU A 9 7.45 -2.02 -2.29
N GLN A 10 7.78 -3.03 -3.09
CA GLN A 10 9.12 -3.62 -3.07
C GLN A 10 10.17 -2.51 -3.21
N ILE A 11 11.26 -2.61 -2.42
CA ILE A 11 12.33 -1.61 -2.23
C ILE A 11 12.53 -0.75 -3.48
N SER A 12 11.76 0.33 -3.54
CA SER A 12 11.85 1.33 -4.58
C SER A 12 12.64 2.45 -3.94
N TRP A 13 13.91 2.52 -4.30
CA TRP A 13 14.83 3.54 -3.80
C TRP A 13 14.26 4.95 -3.96
N PHE A 14 13.45 5.18 -4.99
CA PHE A 14 12.71 6.42 -5.21
C PHE A 14 11.68 6.71 -4.12
N PHE A 15 10.82 5.75 -3.77
CA PHE A 15 9.82 5.96 -2.71
C PHE A 15 10.49 6.10 -1.34
N ILE A 16 11.52 5.30 -1.08
CA ILE A 16 12.30 5.39 0.16
C ILE A 16 12.96 6.78 0.27
N SER A 17 13.63 7.25 -0.79
CA SER A 17 14.30 8.55 -0.78
C SER A 17 13.30 9.70 -0.59
N LEU A 18 12.10 9.61 -1.20
CA LEU A 18 11.05 10.62 -1.04
C LEU A 18 10.53 10.69 0.40
N ILE A 19 10.28 9.53 1.04
CA ILE A 19 9.87 9.48 2.46
C ILE A 19 10.98 10.03 3.35
N VAL A 20 12.24 9.60 3.15
CA VAL A 20 13.38 10.05 3.95
C VAL A 20 13.60 11.55 3.80
N LEU A 21 13.57 12.07 2.57
CA LEU A 21 13.71 13.51 2.29
C LEU A 21 12.59 14.30 2.98
N SER A 22 11.35 13.82 2.92
CA SER A 22 10.23 14.49 3.59
C SER A 22 10.39 14.51 5.12
N LEU A 23 10.96 13.44 5.72
CA LEU A 23 11.29 13.42 7.15
C LEU A 23 12.38 14.42 7.50
N VAL A 24 13.42 14.53 6.67
CA VAL A 24 14.47 15.54 6.84
C VAL A 24 13.86 16.94 6.80
N CYS A 25 12.98 17.24 5.84
CA CYS A 25 12.28 18.53 5.78
C CYS A 25 11.44 18.79 7.04
N ILE A 26 10.71 17.78 7.55
CA ILE A 26 9.94 17.91 8.79
C ILE A 26 10.88 18.25 9.96
N ILE A 27 11.95 17.48 10.15
CA ILE A 27 12.87 17.66 11.28
C ILE A 27 13.56 19.03 11.21
N PHE A 28 14.15 19.38 10.07
CA PHE A 28 14.87 20.65 9.91
C PHE A 28 13.94 21.86 10.04
N GLY A 29 12.73 21.77 9.46
CA GLY A 29 11.76 22.85 9.50
C GLY A 29 11.03 22.99 10.84
N PHE A 30 10.85 21.90 11.60
CA PHE A 30 10.16 21.92 12.90
C PHE A 30 11.09 22.31 14.04
N PHE A 31 12.31 21.78 14.07
CA PHE A 31 13.32 22.11 15.09
C PHE A 31 14.13 23.37 14.76
N GLU A 32 13.88 23.99 13.61
CA GLU A 32 14.59 25.18 13.13
C GLU A 32 16.12 25.03 13.21
N ILE A 33 16.62 23.85 12.83
CA ILE A 33 18.06 23.50 12.90
C ILE A 33 18.91 24.53 12.14
N ILE A 34 18.35 25.08 11.05
CA ILE A 34 18.92 26.21 10.33
C ILE A 34 18.10 27.45 10.67
N GLN A 35 18.76 28.43 11.29
CA GLN A 35 18.17 29.74 11.57
C GLN A 35 18.23 30.59 10.30
N PHE A 36 17.13 30.63 9.55
CA PHE A 36 16.98 31.54 8.42
C PHE A 36 16.54 32.91 8.91
N GLU A 37 16.96 33.95 8.19
CA GLU A 37 16.54 35.34 8.46
C GLU A 37 15.02 35.50 8.42
N ASN A 38 14.34 34.74 7.55
CA ASN A 38 12.90 34.70 7.50
C ASN A 38 12.35 33.40 8.13
N PRO A 39 11.69 33.46 9.30
CA PRO A 39 11.17 32.28 10.00
C PRO A 39 10.06 31.55 9.23
N ILE A 40 9.43 32.21 8.24
CA ILE A 40 8.41 31.60 7.37
C ILE A 40 9.02 30.45 6.54
N ILE A 41 10.32 30.50 6.24
CA ILE A 41 11.00 29.49 5.43
C ILE A 41 10.98 28.12 6.13
N ASN A 42 11.35 28.06 7.41
CA ASN A 42 11.33 26.82 8.20
C ASN A 42 9.93 26.21 8.27
N ARG A 43 8.91 27.06 8.48
CA ARG A 43 7.50 26.65 8.46
C ARG A 43 7.05 26.09 7.11
N ARG A 44 7.51 26.67 6.00
CA ARG A 44 7.19 26.15 4.64
C ARG A 44 7.88 24.81 4.38
N ILE A 45 9.15 24.66 4.79
CA ILE A 45 9.90 23.41 4.64
C ILE A 45 9.21 22.27 5.40
N SER A 46 8.84 22.48 6.66
CA SER A 46 8.11 21.48 7.44
C SER A 46 6.73 21.18 6.84
N ALA A 47 5.99 22.20 6.40
CA ALA A 47 4.69 22.02 5.73
C ALA A 47 4.79 21.17 4.45
N ILE A 48 5.82 21.37 3.62
CA ILE A 48 6.08 20.55 2.43
C ILE A 48 6.38 19.11 2.83
N GLY A 49 7.19 18.91 3.87
CA GLY A 49 7.51 17.59 4.39
C GLY A 49 6.25 16.84 4.85
N TYR A 50 5.39 17.49 5.65
CA TYR A 50 4.11 16.93 6.08
C TYR A 50 3.18 16.64 4.90
N ALA A 51 3.01 17.59 3.97
CA ALA A 51 2.16 17.42 2.80
C ALA A 51 2.62 16.23 1.94
N SER A 52 3.93 16.08 1.73
CA SER A 52 4.51 14.96 1.00
C SER A 52 4.19 13.62 1.65
N GLN A 53 4.37 13.50 2.97
CA GLN A 53 4.00 12.31 3.75
C GLN A 53 2.51 12.00 3.65
N SER A 54 1.65 13.02 3.86
CA SER A 54 0.20 12.87 3.77
C SER A 54 -0.23 12.39 2.40
N ILE A 55 0.30 12.98 1.32
CA ILE A 55 0.02 12.55 -0.05
C ILE A 55 0.46 11.10 -0.24
N PHE A 56 1.71 10.77 0.13
CA PHE A 56 2.26 9.43 -0.03
C PHE A 56 1.39 8.35 0.61
N PHE A 57 1.01 8.52 1.88
CA PHE A 57 0.19 7.55 2.61
C PHE A 57 -1.28 7.58 2.21
N SER A 58 -1.81 8.72 1.75
CA SER A 58 -3.20 8.81 1.31
C SER A 58 -3.52 7.95 0.08
N ARG A 59 -2.49 7.58 -0.72
CA ARG A 59 -2.65 6.77 -1.95
C ARG A 59 -3.41 5.47 -1.72
N MET A 60 -3.28 4.87 -0.53
CA MET A 60 -4.03 3.64 -0.19
C MET A 60 -5.54 3.84 -0.16
N PHE A 61 -6.01 5.08 -0.07
CA PHE A 61 -7.42 5.42 -0.02
C PHE A 61 -8.00 5.86 -1.36
N TRP A 62 -7.19 6.21 -2.35
CA TRP A 62 -7.65 6.83 -3.60
C TRP A 62 -8.48 5.89 -4.49
N TYR A 63 -8.26 4.58 -4.38
CA TYR A 63 -8.87 3.59 -5.28
C TYR A 63 -9.76 2.62 -4.52
N LYS A 64 -11.02 2.46 -4.96
CA LYS A 64 -11.97 1.52 -4.34
C LYS A 64 -11.44 0.08 -4.33
N ASN A 65 -10.80 -0.34 -5.43
CA ASN A 65 -10.11 -1.62 -5.53
C ASN A 65 -8.61 -1.38 -5.60
N TYR A 66 -7.89 -1.86 -4.60
CA TYR A 66 -6.48 -1.54 -4.39
C TYR A 66 -5.74 -2.74 -3.82
N LEU A 67 -4.62 -3.07 -4.44
CA LEU A 67 -3.65 -4.04 -3.92
C LEU A 67 -2.31 -3.34 -3.79
N GLN A 68 -1.81 -3.26 -2.57
CA GLN A 68 -0.46 -2.84 -2.29
C GLN A 68 0.30 -3.99 -1.66
N TRP A 69 1.51 -4.29 -2.16
CA TRP A 69 2.30 -5.40 -1.63
C TRP A 69 3.78 -5.11 -1.62
N ASN A 70 4.50 -5.86 -0.79
CA ASN A 70 5.96 -5.94 -0.78
C ASN A 70 6.37 -7.41 -0.58
N LYS A 71 7.64 -7.70 -0.26
CA LYS A 71 8.07 -9.09 -0.05
C LYS A 71 7.50 -9.77 1.21
N LYS A 72 6.96 -9.02 2.17
CA LYS A 72 6.52 -9.52 3.49
C LYS A 72 5.00 -9.75 3.55
N GLY A 73 4.24 -8.91 2.86
CA GLY A 73 2.79 -8.97 2.91
C GLY A 73 2.14 -8.01 1.94
N MET A 74 0.82 -7.95 2.05
CA MET A 74 -0.03 -7.13 1.22
C MET A 74 -1.16 -6.49 2.01
N PHE A 75 -1.58 -5.31 1.55
CA PHE A 75 -2.85 -4.70 1.88
C PHE A 75 -3.76 -4.83 0.67
N ILE A 76 -4.89 -5.53 0.87
CA ILE A 76 -5.89 -5.78 -0.17
C ILE A 76 -7.21 -5.13 0.21
N ARG A 77 -7.80 -4.40 -0.74
CA ARG A 77 -9.14 -3.83 -0.62
C ARG A 77 -9.89 -4.05 -1.93
N ILE A 78 -10.93 -4.87 -1.91
CA ILE A 78 -11.77 -5.16 -3.07
C ILE A 78 -13.22 -4.92 -2.69
N ASN A 79 -13.93 -4.09 -3.46
CA ASN A 79 -15.36 -3.75 -3.28
C ASN A 79 -15.80 -3.34 -1.85
N SER A 80 -14.85 -3.02 -0.97
CA SER A 80 -15.06 -2.72 0.45
C SER A 80 -14.43 -1.37 0.81
N PHE A 81 -14.98 -0.70 1.81
CA PHE A 81 -14.36 0.50 2.38
C PHE A 81 -13.10 0.16 3.20
N PHE A 82 -13.15 -0.95 3.95
CA PHE A 82 -12.05 -1.44 4.76
C PHE A 82 -11.25 -2.51 4.02
N GLY A 83 -9.94 -2.32 3.93
CA GLY A 83 -9.02 -3.34 3.42
C GLY A 83 -8.56 -4.31 4.50
N LYS A 84 -7.90 -5.39 4.10
CA LYS A 84 -7.25 -6.37 4.97
C LYS A 84 -5.74 -6.29 4.76
N SER A 85 -4.98 -6.29 5.85
CA SER A 85 -3.54 -6.51 5.81
C SER A 85 -3.25 -7.98 6.06
N ILE A 86 -2.49 -8.61 5.16
CA ILE A 86 -2.20 -10.05 5.17
C ILE A 86 -0.70 -10.23 5.00
N SER A 87 -0.08 -10.94 5.95
CA SER A 87 1.32 -11.38 5.84
C SER A 87 1.39 -12.62 4.97
N PHE A 88 2.30 -12.64 4.00
CA PHE A 88 2.45 -13.80 3.10
C PHE A 88 2.88 -15.05 3.86
N LYS A 89 3.69 -14.91 4.91
CA LYS A 89 4.12 -16.02 5.79
C LYS A 89 2.95 -16.74 6.48
N THR A 90 1.79 -16.09 6.60
CA THR A 90 0.61 -16.68 7.24
C THR A 90 -0.32 -17.37 6.26
N ILE A 91 -0.07 -17.26 4.96
CA ILE A 91 -0.90 -17.86 3.92
C ILE A 91 -0.45 -19.30 3.73
N GLU A 92 -1.40 -20.22 3.81
CA GLU A 92 -1.20 -21.64 3.52
C GLU A 92 -1.40 -21.90 2.02
N SER A 93 -2.47 -21.34 1.47
CA SER A 93 -2.79 -21.44 0.04
C SER A 93 -3.79 -20.37 -0.37
N ALA A 94 -3.91 -20.14 -1.67
CA ALA A 94 -4.95 -19.31 -2.26
C ALA A 94 -5.62 -20.04 -3.43
N LYS A 95 -6.94 -19.88 -3.56
CA LYS A 95 -7.73 -20.48 -4.65
C LYS A 95 -8.65 -19.44 -5.28
N LEU A 96 -8.69 -19.43 -6.61
CA LEU A 96 -9.58 -18.60 -7.40
C LEU A 96 -10.59 -19.50 -8.13
N GLU A 97 -11.82 -19.54 -7.65
CA GLU A 97 -12.90 -20.38 -8.19
C GLU A 97 -14.18 -19.55 -8.28
N ASN A 98 -14.92 -19.65 -9.39
CA ASN A 98 -16.21 -18.96 -9.59
C ASN A 98 -16.19 -17.46 -9.23
N HIS A 99 -15.13 -16.75 -9.64
CA HIS A 99 -14.89 -15.33 -9.33
C HIS A 99 -14.71 -15.00 -7.84
N ILE A 100 -14.53 -15.99 -6.98
CA ILE A 100 -14.21 -15.82 -5.57
C ILE A 100 -12.75 -16.21 -5.36
N LEU A 101 -11.98 -15.29 -4.80
CA LEU A 101 -10.62 -15.56 -4.33
C LEU A 101 -10.66 -15.84 -2.83
N THR A 102 -10.36 -17.08 -2.46
CA THR A 102 -10.24 -17.49 -1.05
C THR A 102 -8.77 -17.65 -0.69
N ILE A 103 -8.37 -16.96 0.38
CA ILE A 103 -7.02 -17.06 0.96
C ILE A 103 -7.14 -17.84 2.28
N TYR A 104 -6.50 -19.00 2.34
CA TYR A 104 -6.43 -19.84 3.54
C TYR A 104 -5.18 -19.48 4.33
N LYS A 105 -5.32 -19.33 5.65
CA LYS A 105 -4.22 -19.08 6.56
C LYS A 105 -3.86 -20.32 7.37
N ASN A 106 -2.60 -20.38 7.79
CA ASN A 106 -2.06 -21.44 8.64
C ASN A 106 -2.78 -21.56 10.01
N ASP A 107 -3.53 -20.54 10.44
CA ASP A 107 -4.34 -20.55 11.67
C ASP A 107 -5.77 -21.07 11.45
N GLY A 108 -6.07 -21.62 10.26
CA GLY A 108 -7.38 -22.15 9.89
C GLY A 108 -8.41 -21.08 9.48
N LYS A 109 -8.06 -19.79 9.52
CA LYS A 109 -8.94 -18.72 9.04
C LYS A 109 -8.85 -18.56 7.53
N SER A 110 -9.94 -18.11 6.92
CA SER A 110 -9.98 -17.74 5.50
C SER A 110 -10.42 -16.30 5.30
N PHE A 111 -10.03 -15.74 4.15
CA PHE A 111 -10.55 -14.47 3.63
C PHE A 111 -11.08 -14.69 2.23
N ASP A 112 -12.33 -14.33 2.01
CA ASP A 112 -12.97 -14.41 0.70
C ASP A 112 -13.10 -13.02 0.09
N PHE A 113 -12.75 -12.92 -1.20
CA PHE A 113 -12.87 -11.71 -1.98
C PHE A 113 -13.70 -12.00 -3.23
N ASP A 114 -14.85 -11.34 -3.34
CA ASP A 114 -15.69 -11.38 -4.53
C ASP A 114 -15.10 -10.50 -5.65
N LEU A 115 -14.69 -11.18 -6.73
CA LEU A 115 -14.09 -10.62 -7.94
C LEU A 115 -15.05 -10.65 -9.14
N SER A 116 -16.35 -10.88 -8.95
CA SER A 116 -17.34 -10.99 -10.04
C SER A 116 -17.39 -9.75 -10.93
N ASP A 117 -17.22 -8.58 -10.32
CA ASP A 117 -17.17 -7.30 -11.02
C ASP A 117 -15.77 -6.90 -11.50
N ILE A 118 -14.73 -7.66 -11.17
CA ILE A 118 -13.33 -7.33 -11.47
C ILE A 118 -12.92 -7.90 -12.83
N GLU A 119 -12.12 -7.13 -13.56
CA GLU A 119 -11.58 -7.60 -14.83
C GLU A 119 -10.71 -8.86 -14.67
N GLU A 120 -10.94 -9.86 -15.53
CA GLU A 120 -10.32 -11.17 -15.42
C GLU A 120 -8.78 -11.12 -15.36
N ASN A 121 -8.15 -10.24 -16.15
CA ASN A 121 -6.70 -10.06 -16.14
C ASN A 121 -6.18 -9.56 -14.78
N ASP A 122 -6.94 -8.67 -14.12
CA ASP A 122 -6.58 -8.17 -12.80
C ASP A 122 -6.80 -9.26 -11.73
N SER A 123 -7.87 -10.05 -11.84
CA SER A 123 -8.13 -11.20 -10.96
C SER A 123 -7.02 -12.26 -11.04
N LYS A 124 -6.56 -12.58 -12.27
CA LYS A 124 -5.43 -13.48 -12.49
C LYS A 124 -4.15 -12.92 -11.88
N LYS A 125 -3.82 -11.66 -12.19
CA LYS A 125 -2.64 -10.99 -11.65
C LYS A 125 -2.63 -10.93 -10.11
N LEU A 126 -3.79 -10.72 -9.48
CA LEU A 126 -3.92 -10.75 -8.03
C LEU A 126 -3.58 -12.14 -7.47
N ASN A 127 -4.13 -13.20 -8.05
CA ASN A 127 -3.83 -14.58 -7.66
C ASN A 127 -2.35 -14.92 -7.86
N ASP A 128 -1.75 -14.50 -8.97
CA ASP A 128 -0.34 -14.73 -9.28
C ASP A 128 0.58 -14.07 -8.25
N ILE A 129 0.30 -12.82 -7.86
CA ILE A 129 1.06 -12.12 -6.81
C ILE A 129 0.99 -12.89 -5.49
N ILE A 130 -0.19 -13.38 -5.10
CA ILE A 130 -0.33 -14.09 -3.82
C ILE A 130 0.51 -15.37 -3.84
N ASN A 131 0.35 -16.19 -4.89
CA ASN A 131 1.06 -17.45 -5.03
C ASN A 131 2.58 -17.27 -5.15
N GLN A 132 3.03 -16.16 -5.75
CA GLN A 132 4.45 -15.84 -5.86
C GLN A 132 5.12 -15.63 -4.49
N TYR A 133 4.40 -15.09 -3.50
CA TYR A 133 4.99 -14.70 -2.21
C TYR A 133 4.57 -15.58 -1.02
N SER A 134 3.59 -16.47 -1.18
CA SER A 134 3.06 -17.34 -0.10
C SER A 134 3.86 -18.63 0.18
N CYS A 135 5.08 -18.78 -0.37
CA CYS A 135 5.95 -19.95 -0.16
C CYS A 135 6.90 -19.78 1.03
#